data_AF-A0AAW6MCU2-F1
#
_entry.id   AF-A0AAW6MCU2-F1
#
_cell.length_a   1.000
_cell.length_b   1.000
_cell.length_c   1.000
_cell.angle_alpha   90.00
_cell.angle_beta   90.00
_cell.angle_gamma   90.00
#
_symmetry.space_group_name_H-M   'P 1'
#
loop_
_entity.id
_entity.type
_entity.pdbx_description
1 polymer ?
#
loop_
_entity_poly.entity_id
_entity_poly.type
_entity_poly.pdbx_seq_one_letter_code
_entity_poly.pdbx_strand_id
1 'polypeptide(L)'
;MATATKKEKSTVKKNLVIVESPAKAKTIEKYLGRNYKVLASVGHIRDLKKSSMSVDIENNYEPQYINIRGKGPLINDLKKEAKKANKVFLA
;
A
#
# COMPACT_ATOMS: atom_id res chain seq x y z
N MET A 1 20.41 42.33 14.55
CA MET A 1 20.47 40.85 14.64
C MET A 1 19.11 40.32 15.01
N ALA A 2 18.30 39.92 14.03
CA ALA A 2 17.01 39.26 14.28
C ALA A 2 17.18 37.77 13.99
N THR A 3 17.22 36.94 15.03
CA THR A 3 17.29 35.48 14.93
C THR A 3 15.91 34.92 14.63
N ALA A 4 15.68 34.49 13.39
CA ALA A 4 14.48 33.75 13.00
C ALA A 4 14.53 32.33 13.58
N THR A 5 13.60 32.01 14.47
CA THR A 5 13.43 30.67 15.05
C THR A 5 12.81 29.72 14.01
N LYS A 6 13.63 28.81 13.49
CA LYS A 6 13.22 27.75 12.56
C LYS A 6 12.44 26.68 13.33
N LYS A 7 11.10 26.67 13.21
CA LYS A 7 10.24 25.60 13.76
C LYS A 7 10.61 24.26 13.12
N GLU A 8 11.23 23.36 13.88
CA GLU A 8 11.40 21.96 13.48
C GLU A 8 10.03 21.29 13.42
N LYS A 9 9.60 20.90 12.20
CA LYS A 9 8.47 19.98 12.04
C LYS A 9 8.96 18.58 12.41
N SER A 10 8.64 18.10 13.61
CA SER A 10 8.74 16.68 13.94
C SER A 10 7.77 15.91 13.04
N THR A 11 8.29 15.19 12.06
CA THR A 11 7.48 14.35 11.18
C THR A 11 7.16 13.04 11.89
N VAL A 12 6.12 13.05 12.71
CA VAL A 12 5.57 11.82 13.29
C VAL A 12 5.25 10.87 12.13
N LYS A 13 5.92 9.71 12.09
CA LYS A 13 5.64 8.66 11.11
C LYS A 13 4.18 8.20 11.27
N LYS A 14 3.40 8.32 10.21
CA LYS A 14 1.99 7.91 10.19
C LYS A 14 1.88 6.40 10.06
N ASN A 15 0.80 5.83 10.57
CA ASN A 15 0.44 4.44 10.29
C ASN A 15 -0.20 4.36 8.90
N LEU A 16 0.00 3.25 8.18
CA LEU A 16 -0.58 3.01 6.86
C LEU A 16 -1.71 1.99 6.99
N VAL A 17 -2.87 2.28 6.39
CA VAL A 17 -3.97 1.33 6.20
C VAL A 17 -4.15 1.11 4.71
N ILE A 18 -4.18 -0.15 4.26
CA ILE A 18 -4.41 -0.51 2.87
C ILE A 18 -5.77 -1.19 2.78
N VAL A 19 -6.63 -0.67 1.91
CA VAL A 19 -7.97 -1.19 1.66
C VAL A 19 -8.22 -1.48 0.19
N GLU A 20 -9.25 -2.26 -0.13
CA GLU A 20 -9.50 -2.65 -1.52
C GLU A 20 -9.99 -1.50 -2.41
N SER A 21 -10.95 -0.69 -1.93
CA SER A 21 -11.68 0.27 -2.76
C SER A 21 -11.37 1.74 -2.37
N PRO A 22 -11.31 2.68 -3.33
CA PRO A 22 -11.12 4.10 -3.05
C PRO A 22 -12.20 4.73 -2.16
N ALA A 23 -13.44 4.27 -2.28
CA ALA A 23 -14.56 4.77 -1.47
C ALA A 23 -14.35 4.45 0.02
N LYS A 24 -14.04 3.19 0.36
CA LYS A 24 -13.66 2.79 1.73
C LYS A 24 -12.48 3.61 2.26
N ALA A 25 -11.46 3.84 1.44
CA ALA A 25 -10.28 4.61 1.86
C ALA A 25 -10.66 6.02 2.33
N LYS A 26 -11.46 6.75 1.54
CA LYS A 26 -11.94 8.09 1.90
C LYS A 26 -12.76 8.11 3.19
N THR A 27 -13.59 7.09 3.41
CA THR A 27 -14.42 7.00 4.61
C THR A 27 -13.60 6.69 5.86
N ILE A 28 -12.71 5.69 5.78
CA ILE A 28 -11.86 5.26 6.89
C ILE A 28 -10.85 6.36 7.26
N GLU A 29 -10.32 7.08 6.28
CA GLU A 29 -9.40 8.20 6.52
C GLU A 29 -10.05 9.31 7.36
N LYS A 30 -11.36 9.59 7.14
CA LYS A 30 -12.11 10.55 7.96
C LYS A 30 -12.25 10.08 9.41
N TYR A 31 -12.45 8.79 9.64
CA TYR A 31 -12.59 8.24 11.00
C TYR A 31 -11.27 8.17 11.76
N LEU A 32 -10.19 7.75 11.10
CA LEU A 32 -8.89 7.54 11.74
C LEU A 32 -8.08 8.83 11.92
N GLY A 33 -8.34 9.86 11.11
CA GLY A 33 -7.72 11.17 11.23
C GLY A 33 -6.22 11.20 10.87
N ARG A 34 -5.54 12.25 11.32
CA ARG A 34 -4.23 12.69 10.79
C ARG A 34 -3.06 11.72 11.04
N ASN A 35 -3.21 10.80 11.99
CA ASN A 35 -2.18 9.83 12.38
C ASN A 35 -2.12 8.63 11.42
N TYR A 36 -3.14 8.47 10.59
CA TYR A 36 -3.22 7.41 9.60
C TYR A 36 -3.15 7.99 8.19
N LYS A 37 -2.59 7.19 7.29
CA LYS A 37 -2.69 7.36 5.85
C LYS A 37 -3.43 6.14 5.34
N VAL A 38 -4.47 6.35 4.54
CA VAL A 38 -5.28 5.24 4.00
C VAL A 38 -5.11 5.20 2.49
N LEU A 39 -4.68 4.07 1.95
CA LEU A 39 -4.47 3.85 0.52
C LEU A 39 -5.37 2.73 0.01
N ALA A 40 -5.76 2.81 -1.26
CA ALA A 40 -6.56 1.77 -1.91
C ALA A 40 -5.70 0.92 -2.86
N SER A 41 -5.86 -0.41 -2.85
CA SER A 41 -5.23 -1.34 -3.81
C SER A 41 -5.98 -1.41 -5.15
N VAL A 42 -7.19 -0.88 -5.19
CA VAL A 42 -8.08 -0.87 -6.37
C VAL A 42 -8.27 -2.30 -6.90
N GLY A 43 -8.56 -3.23 -5.99
CA GLY A 43 -8.64 -4.68 -6.27
C GLY A 43 -7.28 -5.40 -6.22
N HIS A 44 -7.15 -6.51 -6.96
CA HIS A 44 -5.95 -7.36 -6.95
C HIS A 44 -4.71 -6.69 -7.55
N ILE A 45 -3.54 -6.91 -6.97
CA ILE A 45 -2.25 -6.39 -7.49
C ILE A 45 -1.40 -7.46 -8.18
N ARG A 46 -1.70 -8.74 -7.93
CA ARG A 46 -1.08 -9.91 -8.55
C ARG A 46 -2.16 -10.83 -9.11
N ASP A 47 -1.82 -11.56 -10.16
CA ASP A 47 -2.67 -12.54 -10.82
C ASP A 47 -1.81 -13.75 -11.24
N LEU A 48 -2.44 -14.85 -11.61
CA LEU A 48 -1.76 -16.01 -12.18
C LEU A 48 -1.21 -15.69 -13.57
N LYS A 49 -0.14 -16.38 -13.95
CA LYS A 49 0.49 -16.23 -15.27
C LYS A 49 -0.37 -16.83 -16.39
N LYS A 50 -1.33 -16.06 -16.90
CA LYS A 50 -2.37 -16.48 -17.88
C LYS A 50 -1.95 -17.34 -19.09
N SER A 51 -0.68 -17.31 -19.51
CA SER A 51 -0.17 -17.97 -20.71
C SER A 51 0.57 -19.30 -20.46
N SER A 52 0.72 -19.74 -19.21
CA SER A 52 1.33 -21.03 -18.88
C SER A 52 0.53 -21.75 -17.80
N MET A 53 0.72 -23.07 -17.66
CA MET A 53 0.26 -23.82 -16.49
C MET A 53 0.85 -23.13 -15.25
N SER A 54 0.02 -22.34 -14.57
CA SER A 54 0.46 -21.40 -13.53
C SER A 54 0.49 -22.03 -12.15
N VAL A 55 0.21 -23.32 -12.07
CA VAL A 55 0.12 -24.11 -10.86
C VAL A 55 1.01 -25.32 -11.09
N ASP A 56 2.06 -25.44 -10.29
CA ASP A 56 2.97 -26.57 -10.31
C ASP A 56 2.33 -27.74 -9.56
N ILE A 57 1.79 -28.72 -10.30
CA ILE A 57 1.07 -29.86 -9.73
C ILE A 57 2.04 -30.78 -8.96
N GLU A 58 3.30 -30.86 -9.39
CA GLU A 58 4.32 -31.70 -8.77
C GLU A 58 4.83 -31.07 -7.46
N ASN A 59 4.87 -29.73 -7.39
CA ASN A 59 5.30 -29.00 -6.20
C ASN A 59 4.11 -28.49 -5.37
N ASN A 60 3.26 -29.40 -4.89
CA ASN A 60 2.16 -29.09 -3.96
C ASN A 60 1.23 -27.95 -4.44
N TYR A 61 0.93 -27.93 -5.74
CA TYR A 61 0.08 -26.91 -6.37
C TYR A 61 0.60 -25.48 -6.21
N GLU A 62 1.93 -25.28 -6.24
CA GLU A 62 2.53 -23.96 -6.06
C GLU A 62 2.12 -22.98 -7.20
N PRO A 63 1.48 -21.84 -6.88
CA PRO A 63 1.04 -20.89 -7.89
C PRO A 63 2.14 -19.90 -8.29
N GLN A 64 2.33 -19.71 -9.59
CA GLN A 64 3.17 -18.67 -10.16
C GLN A 64 2.40 -17.35 -10.34
N TYR A 65 2.62 -16.40 -9.42
CA TYR A 65 2.03 -15.08 -9.49
C TYR A 65 2.86 -14.08 -10.29
N ILE A 66 2.19 -13.24 -11.08
CA ILE A 66 2.77 -12.08 -11.76
C ILE A 66 2.06 -10.80 -11.32
N ASN A 67 2.75 -9.67 -11.40
CA ASN A 67 2.10 -8.37 -11.20
C ASN A 67 1.15 -8.08 -12.37
N ILE A 68 -0.03 -7.56 -12.06
CA ILE A 68 -0.98 -7.16 -13.10
C ILE A 68 -0.41 -5.98 -13.90
N ARG A 69 -0.48 -6.06 -15.24
CA ARG A 69 -0.04 -4.99 -16.15
C ARG A 69 -0.77 -3.68 -15.81
N GLY A 70 -0.05 -2.57 -15.84
CA GLY A 70 -0.59 -1.25 -15.49
C GLY A 70 -0.64 -0.94 -13.99
N LYS A 71 -0.51 -1.93 -13.09
CA LYS A 71 -0.48 -1.71 -11.62
C LYS A 71 0.91 -1.45 -11.04
N GLY A 72 1.95 -1.40 -11.87
CA GLY A 72 3.33 -1.13 -11.45
C GLY A 72 3.49 0.15 -10.60
N PRO A 73 2.96 1.31 -11.04
CA PRO A 73 3.03 2.55 -10.26
C PRO A 73 2.37 2.42 -8.88
N LEU A 74 1.18 1.83 -8.83
CA LEU A 74 0.43 1.60 -7.59
C LEU A 74 1.22 0.71 -6.60
N ILE A 75 1.81 -0.38 -7.09
CA ILE A 75 2.64 -1.28 -6.27
C ILE A 75 3.85 -0.54 -5.71
N ASN A 76 4.48 0.32 -6.52
CA ASN A 76 5.63 1.10 -6.09
C ASN A 76 5.24 2.13 -5.03
N ASP A 77 4.10 2.80 -5.18
CA ASP A 77 3.59 3.76 -4.20
C ASP A 77 3.22 3.07 -2.88
N LEU A 78 2.53 1.93 -2.93
CA LEU A 78 2.21 1.13 -1.75
C LEU A 78 3.49 0.69 -1.02
N LYS A 79 4.51 0.20 -1.74
CA LYS A 79 5.80 -0.17 -1.15
C LYS A 79 6.52 1.03 -0.53
N LYS A 80 6.50 2.18 -1.20
CA LYS A 80 7.14 3.42 -0.72
C LYS A 80 6.50 3.93 0.56
N GLU A 81 5.17 3.94 0.63
CA GLU A 81 4.45 4.39 1.81
C GLU A 81 4.54 3.38 2.96
N ALA A 82 4.53 2.08 2.66
CA ALA A 82 4.74 1.04 3.67
C ALA A 82 6.12 1.16 4.35
N LYS A 83 7.18 1.46 3.58
CA LYS A 83 8.53 1.69 4.14
C LYS A 83 8.63 2.91 5.05
N LYS A 84 7.78 3.92 4.84
CA LYS A 84 7.77 5.15 5.66
C LYS A 84 6.90 5.01 6.91
N ALA A 85 5.92 4.12 6.87
CA ALA A 85 4.95 3.95 7.94
C ALA A 85 5.57 3.28 9.17
N ASN A 86 5.00 3.56 10.35
CA ASN A 86 5.36 2.85 11.58
C ASN A 86 4.77 1.44 11.60
N LYS A 87 3.49 1.32 11.26
CA LYS A 87 2.74 0.07 11.15
C LYS A 87 1.93 0.06 9.87
N VAL A 88 1.74 -1.13 9.32
CA VAL A 88 0.88 -1.37 8.16
C VAL A 88 -0.29 -2.24 8.58
N PHE A 89 -1.50 -1.77 8.33
CA PHE A 89 -2.76 -2.48 8.58
C PHE A 89 -3.39 -2.86 7.24
N LEU A 90 -3.88 -4.09 7.13
CA LEU A 90 -4.58 -4.61 5.95
C LEU A 90 -6.06 -4.79 6.34
N ALA A 91 -6.98 -4.17 5.59
CA ALA A 91 -8.41 -4.13 5.93
C ALA A 91 -9.34 -4.13 4.71
#